data_AF-A0A349D352-F1
#
_entry.id   AF-A0A349D352-F1
#
_cell.length_a   1.000
_cell.length_b   1.000
_cell.length_c   1.000
_cell.angle_alpha   90.00
_cell.angle_beta   90.00
_cell.angle_gamma   90.00
#
_symmetry.space_group_name_H-M   'P 1'
#
loop_
_entity.id
_entity.type
_entity.pdbx_description
1 polymer ?
#
loop_
_entity_poly.entity_id
_entity_poly.type
_entity_poly.pdbx_seq_one_letter_code
_entity_poly.pdbx_strand_id
1 'polypeptide(L)' 'MPRDYYEVLGVARDASSEDIKKAYRRLSKELHPDKHQGDKQAEQKFKEVNEAYEVLSDASKRGRYDQFGVAGGGG' A
#
# COMPACT_ATOMS: atom_id res chain seq x y z
N MET A 1 10.43 4.96 -10.37
CA MET A 1 10.65 4.86 -8.91
C MET A 1 9.69 3.80 -8.39
N PRO A 2 10.15 2.81 -7.61
CA PRO A 2 9.23 1.93 -6.90
C PRO A 2 8.35 2.83 -6.01
N ARG A 3 7.03 2.80 -6.23
CA ARG A 3 6.12 3.64 -5.45
C ARG A 3 6.21 3.16 -4.01
N ASP A 4 6.49 4.10 -3.12
CA ASP A 4 6.52 3.82 -1.69
C ASP A 4 5.17 3.21 -1.27
N TYR A 5 5.18 2.15 -0.46
CA TYR A 5 3.95 1.52 0.01
C TYR A 5 3.06 2.49 0.78
N TYR A 6 3.64 3.49 1.45
CA TYR A 6 2.90 4.56 2.10
C TYR A 6 2.18 5.44 1.08
N GLU A 7 2.83 5.78 -0.03
CA GLU A 7 2.22 6.53 -1.13
C GLU A 7 1.15 5.73 -1.87
N VAL A 8 1.36 4.42 -2.05
CA VAL A 8 0.37 3.52 -2.67
C VAL A 8 -0.92 3.50 -1.85
N LEU A 9 -0.81 3.44 -0.52
CA LEU A 9 -1.96 3.52 0.37
C LEU A 9 -2.48 4.97 0.56
N GLY A 10 -1.72 5.98 0.11
CA GLY A 10 -2.05 7.39 0.30
C GLY A 10 -2.03 7.80 1.78
N VAL A 11 -1.16 7.18 2.58
CA VAL A 11 -0.99 7.46 4.01
C VAL A 11 0.42 7.99 4.28
N ALA A 12 0.58 8.70 5.38
CA ALA A 12 1.89 9.18 5.79
C ALA A 12 2.76 8.03 6.34
N ARG A 13 4.09 8.19 6.33
CA ARG A 13 5.04 7.16 6.84
C ARG A 13 4.92 6.92 8.34
N ASP A 14 4.42 7.90 9.09
CA ASP A 14 4.11 7.82 10.51
C ASP A 14 2.68 7.29 10.79
N ALA A 15 1.92 6.93 9.75
CA ALA A 15 0.58 6.41 9.90
C ALA A 15 0.52 5.19 10.82
N SER A 16 -0.50 5.17 11.67
CA SER A 16 -0.77 4.05 12.57
C SER A 16 -1.25 2.83 11.78
N SER A 17 -1.14 1.64 12.38
CA SER A 17 -1.68 0.41 11.77
C SER A 17 -3.20 0.51 11.51
N GLU A 18 -3.91 1.32 12.31
CA GLU A 18 -5.32 1.62 12.08
C GLU A 18 -5.55 2.46 10.82
N ASP A 19 -4.73 3.48 10.59
CA ASP A 19 -4.82 4.34 9.40
C ASP A 19 -4.48 3.56 8.12
N ILE A 20 -3.42 2.75 8.17
CA ILE A 20 -3.05 1.81 7.09
C ILE A 20 -4.23 0.89 6.76
N LYS A 21 -4.88 0.31 7.78
CA LYS A 21 -6.03 -0.57 7.61
C LYS A 21 -7.26 0.16 7.07
N LYS A 22 -7.51 1.41 7.50
CA LYS A 22 -8.61 2.25 6.97
C LYS A 22 -8.38 2.59 5.50
N ALA A 23 -7.16 2.99 5.14
CA ALA A 23 -6.79 3.32 3.76
C ALA A 23 -6.93 2.11 2.83
N TYR A 24 -6.39 0.95 3.25
CA TYR A 24 -6.57 -0.30 2.51
C TYR A 24 -8.04 -0.64 2.29
N ARG A 25 -8.88 -0.54 3.33
CA ARG A 25 -10.33 -0.81 3.19
C ARG A 25 -11.03 0.15 2.24
N ARG A 26 -10.61 1.42 2.19
CA ARG A 26 -11.15 2.40 1.24
C ARG A 26 -10.76 2.03 -0.19
N LEU A 27 -9.46 1.87 -0.42
CA LEU A 27 -8.90 1.57 -1.74
C LEU A 27 -9.36 0.21 -2.27
N SER A 28 -9.47 -0.81 -1.42
CA SER A 28 -9.97 -2.13 -1.79
C SER A 28 -11.44 -2.09 -2.27
N LYS A 29 -12.27 -1.21 -1.70
CA LYS A 29 -13.65 -0.98 -2.15
C LYS A 29 -13.72 -0.12 -3.42
N GLU A 30 -12.81 0.84 -3.57
CA GLU A 30 -12.72 1.71 -4.74
C GLU A 30 -12.20 0.95 -5.95
N LEU A 31 -11.19 0.08 -5.78
CA LEU A 31 -10.55 -0.70 -6.83
C LEU A 31 -11.14 -2.11 -6.97
N HIS A 32 -12.27 -2.39 -6.32
CA HIS A 32 -12.83 -3.74 -6.24
C HIS A 32 -13.11 -4.29 -7.66
N PRO A 33 -12.66 -5.52 -7.98
CA PRO A 33 -12.75 -6.06 -9.34
C PRO A 33 -14.19 -6.17 -9.85
N ASP A 34 -15.17 -6.36 -8.96
CA ASP A 34 -16.60 -6.36 -9.30
C ASP A 34 -17.06 -5.05 -9.96
N LYS A 35 -16.55 -3.91 -9.50
CA LYS A 35 -16.86 -2.57 -10.04
C LYS A 35 -15.98 -2.18 -11.22
N HIS A 36 -14.87 -2.88 -11.40
CA HIS A 36 -13.80 -2.57 -12.36
C HIS A 36 -13.49 -3.77 -13.26
N GLN A 37 -14.52 -4.49 -13.69
CA GLN A 37 -14.36 -5.65 -14.57
C GLN A 37 -13.72 -5.22 -15.90
N GLY A 38 -12.52 -5.75 -16.18
CA GLY A 38 -11.76 -5.45 -17.39
C GLY A 38 -10.82 -4.24 -17.29
N ASP A 39 -10.79 -3.54 -16.16
CA ASP A 39 -9.87 -2.42 -15.96
C ASP A 39 -8.51 -2.91 -15.43
N LYS A 40 -7.55 -3.04 -16.35
CA LYS A 40 -6.16 -3.42 -16.02
C LYS A 40 -5.46 -2.43 -15.09
N GLN A 41 -5.83 -1.15 -15.11
CA GLN A 41 -5.25 -0.14 -14.21
C GLN A 41 -5.77 -0.36 -12.78
N ALA A 42 -7.06 -0.62 -12.62
CA ALA A 42 -7.64 -0.92 -11.31
C ALA A 42 -7.06 -2.22 -10.72
N GLU A 43 -6.89 -3.26 -11.54
CA GLU A 43 -6.26 -4.51 -11.12
C GLU A 43 -4.81 -4.30 -10.66
N GLN A 44 -4.02 -3.53 -11.43
CA GLN A 44 -2.64 -3.22 -11.07
C GLN A 44 -2.58 -2.45 -9.75
N LYS A 45 -3.39 -1.40 -9.59
CA LYS A 45 -3.47 -0.63 -8.35
C LYS A 45 -3.92 -1.49 -7.17
N PHE A 46 -4.87 -2.40 -7.38
CA PHE A 46 -5.36 -3.29 -6.33
C PHE A 46 -4.24 -4.23 -5.86
N LYS A 47 -3.44 -4.77 -6.78
CA LYS A 47 -2.24 -5.56 -6.45
C LYS A 47 -1.23 -4.75 -5.64
N GLU A 48 -0.91 -3.54 -6.07
CA GLU A 48 -0.01 -2.63 -5.34
C GLU A 48 -0.52 -2.34 -3.92
N VAL A 49 -1.81 -2.04 -3.77
CA VAL A 49 -2.47 -1.75 -2.47
C VAL A 49 -2.45 -2.98 -1.55
N ASN A 50 -2.64 -4.18 -2.10
CA ASN A 50 -2.56 -5.42 -1.32
C ASN A 50 -1.14 -5.66 -0.81
N GLU A 51 -0.14 -5.55 -1.69
CA GLU A 51 1.27 -5.75 -1.33
C GLU A 51 1.72 -4.72 -0.27
N ALA A 52 1.35 -3.45 -0.46
CA ALA A 52 1.62 -2.39 0.50
C ALA A 52 0.99 -2.69 1.86
N TYR A 53 -0.26 -3.12 1.90
CA TYR A 53 -0.93 -3.50 3.14
C TYR A 53 -0.30 -4.72 3.81
N GLU A 54 0.07 -5.77 3.05
CA GLU A 54 0.71 -6.97 3.59
C GLU A 54 2.05 -6.69 4.28
N VAL A 55 2.78 -5.68 3.81
CA VAL A 55 4.05 -5.25 4.41
C VAL A 55 3.82 -4.28 5.55
N LEU A 56 2.98 -3.26 5.35
CA LEU A 56 2.81 -2.17 6.32
C LEU A 56 1.91 -2.54 7.51
N SER A 57 1.00 -3.51 7.36
CA SER A 57 0.11 -3.96 8.45
C SER A 57 0.82 -4.80 9.51
N ASP A 58 1.93 -5.44 9.15
CA ASP A 58 2.75 -6.24 10.06
C ASP A 58 3.93 -5.40 10.54
N ALA A 59 3.99 -5.14 11.85
CA ALA A 59 5.05 -4.33 12.44
C ALA A 59 6.46 -4.87 12.18
N SER A 60 6.63 -6.19 12.07
CA SER A 60 7.93 -6.82 11.75
C SER A 60 8.30 -6.62 10.29
N LYS A 61 7.34 -6.80 9.36
CA LYS A 61 7.58 -6.58 7.92
C LYS A 61 7.78 -5.10 7.62
N ARG A 62 6.96 -4.22 8.22
CA ARG A 62 7.11 -2.76 8.18
C ARG A 62 8.48 -2.34 8.68
N GLY A 63 8.91 -2.84 9.84
CA GLY A 63 10.25 -2.54 10.37
C GLY A 63 11.37 -2.94 9.41
N ARG A 64 11.27 -4.11 8.75
CA ARG A 64 12.23 -4.51 7.71
C ARG A 64 12.12 -3.64 6.45
N TYR A 65 10.93 -3.25 6.04
CA TYR A 65 10.72 -2.36 4.90
C TYR A 65 11.30 -0.97 5.18
N ASP A 66 11.08 -0.43 6.37
CA ASP A 66 11.63 0.86 6.80
C ASP A 66 13.17 0.79 6.91
N GLN A 67 13.70 -0.34 7.36
CA GLN A 67 15.14 -0.55 7.53
C GLN A 67 15.89 -0.85 6.23
N PHE A 68 15.30 -1.60 5.30
CA PHE A 68 15.97 -2.12 4.09
C PHE A 68 15.30 -1.70 2.77
N GLY A 69 13.99 -1.45 2.78
CA GLY A 69 13.18 -1.13 1.59
C GLY A 69 13.11 0.37 1.26
N VAL A 70 13.28 1.25 2.24
CA VAL A 70 13.30 2.71 2.04
C VAL A 70 14.68 3.22 1.55
N ALA A 71 15.72 2.39 1.58
CA ALA A 71 17.08 2.72 1.12
C ALA A 71 17.23 2.96 -0.40
N GLY A 72 16.12 3.05 -1.16
CA GLY A 72 16.10 3.29 -2.60
C GLY A 72 15.65 4.68 -3.05
N GLY A 73 15.40 5.63 -2.15
CA GLY A 73 14.79 6.91 -2.54
C GLY A 73 15.11 8.10 -1.64
N GLY A 74 16.36 8.57 -1.71
CA GLY A 74 16.70 10.00 -1.74
C GLY A 74 16.61 10.80 -0.44
N GLY A 75 17.78 11.11 0.11
CA GLY A 75 18.10 12.49 0.47
C GLY A 75 18.55 13.29 -0.75
#